data_AF-L8PNX9-F1
#
_entry.id   AF-L8PNX9-F1
#
_cell.length_a   1.000
_cell.length_b   1.000
_cell.length_c   1.000
_cell.angle_alpha   90.00
_cell.angle_beta   90.00
_cell.angle_gamma   90.00
#
_symmetry.space_group_name_H-M   'P 1'
#
loop_
_entity.id
_entity.type
_entity.pdbx_description
1 polymer ?
#
loop_
_entity_poly.entity_id
_entity_poly.type
_entity_poly.pdbx_seq_one_letter_code
_entity_poly.pdbx_strand_id
1 'polypeptide(L)' 'MSVADDGRGGTRLPAAAHGGGFGLVGLTERVTALGGGLQAGPRGDVGWEVRAVFPARRS' A
#
# COMPACT_ATOMS: atom_id res chain seq x y z
N MET A 1 -7.55 -0.57 -8.03
CA MET A 1 -6.31 -1.32 -8.35
C MET A 1 -5.73 -1.90 -7.07
N SER A 2 -4.98 -2.99 -7.15
CA SER A 2 -4.18 -3.45 -6.01
C SER A 2 -2.81 -3.95 -6.46
N VAL A 3 -1.88 -3.97 -5.50
CA VAL A 3 -0.55 -4.57 -5.60
C VAL A 3 -0.43 -5.53 -4.43
N ALA A 4 -0.17 -6.80 -4.71
CA ALA A 4 -0.04 -7.85 -3.70
C ALA A 4 1.36 -8.46 -3.75
N ASP A 5 1.89 -8.75 -2.58
CA ASP A 5 3.09 -9.54 -2.33
C ASP A 5 2.67 -10.82 -1.58
N ASP A 6 3.23 -11.97 -1.96
CA ASP A 6 2.93 -13.28 -1.35
C ASP A 6 4.08 -13.78 -0.43
N GLY A 7 5.04 -12.90 -0.12
CA GLY A 7 6.13 -13.19 0.80
C GLY A 7 5.64 -13.47 2.22
N ARG A 8 6.42 -14.22 3.01
CA ARG A 8 6.02 -14.63 4.37
C ARG A 8 5.96 -13.50 5.42
N GLY A 9 6.18 -12.24 5.02
CA GLY A 9 6.25 -11.09 5.92
C GLY A 9 7.50 -11.14 6.81
N GLY A 10 8.38 -10.16 6.66
CA GLY A 10 9.51 -9.98 7.57
C GLY A 10 10.81 -10.66 7.14
N THR A 11 11.44 -10.15 6.09
CA THR A 11 12.89 -9.96 6.23
C THR A 11 13.09 -8.73 7.10
N ARG A 12 13.81 -8.89 8.21
CA ARG A 12 14.28 -7.74 8.99
C ARG A 12 15.03 -6.85 7.99
N LEU A 13 14.46 -5.69 7.67
CA LEU A 13 15.11 -4.76 6.74
C LEU A 13 16.53 -4.52 7.28
N PRO A 14 17.59 -4.58 6.44
CA PRO A 14 18.91 -4.15 6.86
C PRO A 14 18.81 -2.75 7.48
N ALA A 15 19.66 -2.41 8.46
CA ALA A 15 19.68 -1.09 9.10
C ALA A 15 19.59 0.06 8.06
N ALA A 16 20.32 -0.08 6.95
CA ALA A 16 20.33 0.85 5.82
C ALA A 16 19.00 0.98 5.04
N ALA A 17 18.10 0.00 5.12
CA ALA A 17 16.80 -0.01 4.45
C ALA A 17 15.64 0.48 5.36
N HIS A 18 15.93 0.92 6.59
CA HIS A 18 14.94 1.56 7.48
C HIS A 18 14.59 3.00 7.05
N GLY A 19 15.26 3.54 6.03
CA GLY A 19 14.95 4.85 5.46
C GLY A 19 13.79 4.76 4.47
N GLY A 20 12.68 5.42 4.77
CA GLY A 20 11.62 5.65 3.79
C GLY A 20 10.18 5.46 4.26
N GLY A 21 9.89 5.53 5.56
CA GLY A 21 8.56 5.34 6.18
C GLY A 21 7.42 6.25 5.68
N PHE A 22 7.64 7.02 4.63
CA PHE A 22 6.65 7.91 4.00
C PHE A 22 5.96 7.27 2.78
N GLY A 23 6.35 6.07 2.34
CA GLY A 23 5.77 5.44 1.14
C GLY A 23 4.23 5.31 1.19
N LEU A 24 3.70 4.75 2.28
CA LEU A 24 2.25 4.60 2.47
C LEU A 24 1.55 5.93 2.74
N VAL A 25 2.21 6.86 3.45
CA VAL A 25 1.68 8.21 3.72
C VAL A 25 1.50 8.96 2.40
N GLY A 26 2.56 9.08 1.60
CA GLY A 26 2.50 9.77 0.31
C GLY A 26 1.58 9.07 -0.70
N LEU A 27 1.39 7.76 -0.60
CA LEU A 27 0.38 7.07 -1.40
C LEU A 27 -1.04 7.38 -0.92
N THR A 28 -1.27 7.44 0.38
CA THR A 28 -2.57 7.81 0.98
C THR A 28 -2.96 9.22 0.57
N GLU A 29 -2.04 10.18 0.66
CA GLU A 29 -2.24 11.56 0.23
C GLU A 29 -2.66 11.64 -1.24
N ARG A 30 -1.91 10.99 -2.13
CA ARG A 30 -2.21 11.00 -3.58
C ARG A 30 -3.54 10.34 -3.92
N VAL A 31 -3.87 9.21 -3.29
CA VAL A 31 -5.15 8.53 -3.52
C VAL A 31 -6.32 9.38 -3.03
N THR A 32 -6.17 10.01 -1.86
CA THR A 32 -7.17 10.93 -1.30
C THR A 32 -7.36 12.16 -2.18
N ALA A 33 -6.28 12.74 -2.71
CA ALA A 33 -6.32 13.89 -3.62
C ALA A 33 -7.11 13.60 -4.92
N LEU A 34 -7.18 12.34 -5.33
CA LEU A 34 -7.98 11.88 -6.48
C LEU A 34 -9.41 11.47 -6.08
N GLY A 35 -9.84 11.71 -4.84
CA GLY A 35 -11.14 11.31 -4.30
C GLY A 35 -11.27 9.82 -4.01
N GLY A 36 -10.15 9.09 -3.96
CA GLY A 36 -10.11 7.66 -3.69
C GLY A 36 -9.86 7.31 -2.22
N GLY A 37 -9.80 6.01 -1.95
CA GLY A 37 -9.41 5.43 -0.66
C GLY A 37 -8.29 4.40 -0.80
N LEU A 38 -7.42 4.31 0.21
CA LEU A 38 -6.29 3.38 0.26
C LEU A 38 -6.41 2.46 1.49
N GLN A 39 -6.18 1.16 1.29
CA GLN A 39 -5.95 0.18 2.35
C GLN A 39 -4.60 -0.50 2.12
N ALA A 40 -3.89 -0.78 3.21
CA ALA A 40 -2.52 -1.28 3.19
C ALA A 40 -2.35 -2.22 4.39
N GLY A 41 -2.12 -3.51 4.15
CA GLY A 41 -2.00 -4.47 5.25
C GLY A 41 -1.72 -5.92 4.84
N PRO A 42 -1.50 -6.81 5.82
CA PRO A 42 -1.33 -8.25 5.60
C PRO A 42 -2.54 -8.87 4.89
N ARG A 43 -2.30 -9.91 4.08
CA ARG A 43 -3.35 -10.62 3.33
C ARG A 43 -3.54 -12.04 3.87
N GLY A 44 -4.42 -12.21 4.85
CA GLY A 44 -4.61 -13.52 5.49
C GLY A 44 -3.33 -13.95 6.22
N ASP A 45 -2.95 -15.22 6.10
CA ASP A 45 -1.82 -15.79 6.86
C ASP A 45 -0.43 -15.47 6.25
N VAL A 46 -0.36 -15.13 4.95
CA VAL A 46 0.89 -14.81 4.25
C VAL A 46 0.70 -13.67 3.26
N GLY A 47 1.75 -12.86 3.08
CA GLY A 47 1.75 -11.78 2.11
C GLY A 47 1.10 -10.50 2.61
N TRP A 48 1.07 -9.51 1.72
CA TRP A 48 0.67 -8.15 2.01
C TRP A 48 0.03 -7.51 0.77
N GLU A 49 -0.94 -6.60 0.94
CA GLU A 49 -1.62 -5.92 -0.17
C GLU A 49 -1.75 -4.41 0.06
N VAL A 50 -1.44 -3.61 -0.98
CA VAL A 50 -1.98 -2.25 -1.14
C VAL A 50 -3.21 -2.34 -2.03
N ARG A 51 -4.34 -1.80 -1.59
CA ARG A 51 -5.54 -1.62 -2.40
C ARG A 51 -5.91 -0.14 -2.49
N ALA A 52 -6.08 0.36 -3.71
CA ALA A 52 -6.57 1.70 -4.00
C ALA A 52 -7.90 1.63 -4.77
N VAL A 53 -8.90 2.35 -4.29
CA VAL A 53 -10.22 2.46 -4.92
C VAL A 53 -10.43 3.92 -5.32
N PHE A 54 -10.92 4.16 -6.53
CA PHE A 54 -11.18 5.49 -7.06
C PHE A 54 -12.64 5.61 -7.54
N PRO A 55 -13.24 6.81 -7.49
CA PRO A 55 -14.52 7.05 -8.13
C PRO A 55 -14.44 6.75 -9.63
N ALA A 56 -15.41 6.00 -10.15
CA ALA A 56 -15.55 5.86 -11.58
C ALA A 56 -15.91 7.23 -12.19
N ARG A 57 -15.21 7.65 -13.24
CA ARG A 57 -15.66 8.82 -14.01
C ARG A 57 -17.03 8.49 -14.59
N ARG A 58 -18.02 9.36 -14.33
CA ARG A 58 -19.26 9.36 -15.10
C ARG A 58 -18.94 9.91 -16.49
N SER A 59 -19.16 9.10 -17.51
CA SER A 59 -19.18 9.50 -18.92
C SER A 59 -20.42 10.31 -19.24
#